data_AF-A0A956VM72-F1
#
_entry.id   AF-A0A956VM72-F1
#
_cell.length_a   1.000
_cell.length_b   1.000
_cell.length_c   1.000
_cell.angle_alpha   90.00
_cell.angle_beta   90.00
_cell.angle_gamma   90.00
#
_symmetry.space_group_name_H-M   'P 1'
#
loop_
_entity.id
_entity.type
_entity.pdbx_description
1 polymer ?
#
loop_
_entity_poly.entity_id
_entity_poly.type
_entity_poly.pdbx_seq_one_letter_code
_entity_poly.pdbx_strand_id
1 'polypeptide(L)'
;DPPDICMIYATPGQMMILINGLQWSGYRKFEWGVVGESACADSWGRALLKKEPSLAIPCFAERRYGGVLDDELLMAMPPKYLPKAIAGMKRLSANGLRYPIPQYGIQSDARAGLAVSYG
;
A
#
# COMPACT_ATOMS: atom_id res chain seq x y z
N ASP A 1 14.78 18.84 11.59
CA ASP A 1 15.00 17.85 10.52
C ASP A 1 13.90 16.81 10.47
N PRO A 2 13.04 16.82 9.43
CA PRO A 2 12.10 15.72 9.22
C PRO A 2 12.87 14.44 8.83
N PRO A 3 12.35 13.24 9.14
CA PRO A 3 12.99 12.00 8.74
C PRO A 3 13.06 11.88 7.20
N ASP A 4 14.09 11.22 6.67
CA ASP A 4 14.20 11.00 5.22
C ASP A 4 13.14 10.04 4.67
N ILE A 5 12.70 9.09 5.49
CA ILE A 5 11.76 8.01 5.12
C ILE A 5 10.77 7.78 6.26
N CYS A 6 9.54 7.47 5.86
CA CYS A 6 8.54 6.82 6.69
C CYS A 6 8.37 5.38 6.24
N MET A 7 8.28 4.47 7.21
CA MET A 7 8.03 3.05 7.01
C MET A 7 6.65 2.71 7.56
N ILE A 8 5.80 2.07 6.77
CA ILE A 8 4.44 1.68 7.14
C ILE A 8 4.33 0.18 6.95
N TYR A 9 4.04 -0.51 8.06
CA TYR A 9 3.68 -1.93 8.08
C TYR A 9 2.17 -2.06 8.09
N ALA A 10 1.63 -2.88 7.19
CA ALA A 10 0.19 -3.06 7.07
C ALA A 10 -0.14 -4.35 6.32
N THR A 11 -1.35 -4.87 6.54
CA THR A 11 -1.86 -6.02 5.77
C THR A 11 -1.99 -5.67 4.28
N PRO A 12 -1.96 -6.67 3.35
CA PRO A 12 -2.15 -6.42 1.93
C PRO A 12 -3.38 -5.59 1.57
N GLY A 13 -4.50 -5.79 2.27
CA GLY A 13 -5.74 -5.03 2.05
C GLY A 13 -5.60 -3.54 2.44
N GLN A 14 -4.99 -3.25 3.59
CA GLN A 14 -4.70 -1.87 4.01
C GLN A 14 -3.70 -1.21 3.07
N MET A 15 -2.68 -1.97 2.65
CA MET A 15 -1.64 -1.50 1.73
C MET A 15 -2.21 -1.11 0.37
N MET A 16 -3.18 -1.88 -0.14
CA MET A 16 -3.87 -1.53 -1.38
C MET A 16 -4.62 -0.20 -1.28
N ILE A 17 -5.31 0.08 -0.16
CA ILE A 17 -5.98 1.37 0.06
C ILE A 17 -4.95 2.52 0.13
N LEU A 18 -3.80 2.29 0.76
CA LEU A 18 -2.72 3.27 0.80
C LEU A 18 -2.16 3.57 -0.61
N ILE A 19 -1.92 2.54 -1.42
CA ILE A 19 -1.44 2.66 -2.81
C ILE A 19 -2.45 3.44 -3.66
N ASN A 20 -3.73 3.09 -3.57
CA ASN A 20 -4.80 3.82 -4.25
C ASN A 20 -4.82 5.30 -3.79
N GLY A 21 -4.63 5.56 -2.51
CA GLY A 21 -4.55 6.93 -1.97
C GLY A 21 -3.39 7.73 -2.56
N LEU A 22 -2.23 7.10 -2.73
CA LEU A 22 -1.07 7.71 -3.41
C LEU A 22 -1.33 7.98 -4.90
N GLN A 23 -2.18 7.17 -5.55
CA GLN A 23 -2.50 7.27 -6.97
C GLN A 23 -3.72 8.14 -7.28
N TRP A 24 -4.54 8.49 -6.27
CA TRP A 24 -5.80 9.23 -6.43
C TRP A 24 -5.66 10.51 -7.27
N SER A 25 -4.59 11.28 -7.04
CA SER A 25 -4.28 12.51 -7.78
C SER A 25 -2.99 12.31 -8.56
N GLY A 26 -2.99 12.59 -9.87
CA GLY A 26 -1.81 12.39 -10.71
C GLY A 26 -1.43 10.91 -10.75
N TYR A 27 -2.35 10.10 -11.28
CA TYR A 27 -2.19 8.65 -11.38
C TYR A 27 -0.88 8.31 -12.10
N ARG A 28 -0.15 7.35 -11.52
CA ARG A 28 1.00 6.72 -12.15
C ARG A 28 1.08 5.27 -11.72
N LYS A 29 1.49 4.39 -12.64
CA LYS A 29 1.84 3.02 -12.31
C LYS A 29 3.06 3.04 -11.39
N PHE A 30 3.01 2.30 -10.29
CA PHE A 30 4.20 2.05 -9.48
C PHE A 30 4.84 0.74 -9.91
N GLU A 31 6.17 0.75 -10.01
CA GLU A 31 6.96 -0.42 -10.40
C GLU A 31 8.01 -0.71 -9.32
N TRP A 32 7.86 -1.88 -8.70
CA TRP A 32 8.72 -2.39 -7.64
C TRP A 32 9.16 -3.82 -8.00
N GLY A 33 10.28 -4.24 -7.40
CA GLY A 33 10.83 -5.59 -7.55
C GLY A 33 10.69 -6.36 -6.25
N VAL A 34 11.00 -7.65 -6.30
CA VAL A 34 11.12 -8.50 -5.11
C VAL A 34 12.33 -9.40 -5.24
N VAL A 35 13.07 -9.51 -4.16
CA VAL A 35 14.09 -10.54 -3.93
C VAL A 35 13.79 -11.27 -2.61
N GLY A 36 14.04 -12.58 -2.56
CA GLY A 36 13.75 -13.43 -1.39
C GLY A 36 14.64 -13.16 -0.16
N GLU A 37 15.70 -12.37 -0.37
CA GLU A 37 16.65 -11.89 0.62
C GLU A 37 16.79 -10.38 0.50
N SER A 38 17.36 -9.69 1.49
CA SER A 38 17.65 -8.25 1.39
C SER A 38 16.47 -7.35 1.02
N ALA A 39 15.23 -7.68 1.43
CA ALA A 39 14.03 -6.87 1.17
C ALA A 39 14.10 -5.44 1.78
N CYS A 40 15.03 -5.17 2.70
CA CYS A 40 15.41 -3.82 3.13
C CYS A 40 15.93 -2.94 1.97
N ALA A 41 16.63 -3.52 0.99
CA ALA A 41 17.10 -2.82 -0.20
C ALA A 41 15.93 -2.46 -1.14
N ASP A 42 14.97 -3.36 -1.31
CA ASP A 42 13.78 -3.13 -2.14
C ASP A 42 12.78 -2.15 -1.49
N SER A 43 12.73 -2.08 -0.16
CA SER A 43 11.91 -1.13 0.58
C SER A 43 12.60 0.22 0.75
N TRP A 44 13.20 0.47 1.91
CA TRP A 44 13.67 1.80 2.29
C TRP A 44 14.95 2.21 1.55
N GLY A 45 15.82 1.26 1.17
CA GLY A 45 17.01 1.56 0.36
C GLY A 45 16.65 2.15 -1.00
N ARG A 46 15.72 1.52 -1.71
CA ARG A 46 15.18 2.03 -2.98
C ARG A 46 14.41 3.33 -2.80
N ALA A 47 13.59 3.44 -1.76
CA ALA A 47 12.83 4.66 -1.48
C ALA A 47 13.74 5.87 -1.18
N LEU A 48 14.85 5.65 -0.45
CA LEU A 48 15.88 6.66 -0.22
C LEU A 48 16.55 7.11 -1.51
N LEU A 49 16.97 6.15 -2.34
CA LEU A 49 17.71 6.43 -3.56
C LEU A 49 16.82 7.12 -4.60
N LYS A 50 15.63 6.60 -4.85
CA LYS A 50 14.72 7.12 -5.89
C LYS A 50 13.88 8.30 -5.42
N LYS A 51 13.74 8.51 -4.10
CA LYS A 51 12.82 9.49 -3.49
C LYS A 51 11.36 9.27 -3.91
N GLU A 52 10.97 8.00 -4.01
CA GLU A 52 9.64 7.53 -4.40
C GLU A 52 9.14 6.43 -3.46
N PRO A 53 7.82 6.21 -3.33
CA PRO A 53 7.28 5.08 -2.56
C PRO A 53 7.78 3.73 -3.12
N SER A 54 8.12 2.82 -2.22
CA SER A 54 8.57 1.46 -2.53
C SER A 54 7.94 0.45 -1.59
N LEU A 55 7.24 -0.52 -2.16
CA LEU A 55 6.66 -1.65 -1.44
C LEU A 55 7.63 -2.83 -1.48
N ALA A 56 7.74 -3.56 -0.37
CA ALA A 56 8.43 -4.84 -0.30
C ALA A 56 7.57 -5.89 0.42
N ILE A 57 7.83 -7.16 0.07
CA ILE A 57 7.39 -8.32 0.85
C ILE A 57 8.52 -8.60 1.86
N PRO A 58 8.26 -8.47 3.17
CA PRO A 58 9.30 -8.64 4.18
C PRO A 58 9.93 -10.03 4.15
N CYS A 59 11.26 -10.10 4.14
CA CYS A 59 11.99 -11.36 4.01
C CYS A 59 12.14 -12.12 5.35
N PHE A 60 12.81 -13.28 5.32
CA PHE A 60 13.06 -14.10 6.51
C PHE A 60 13.69 -13.30 7.66
N ALA A 61 14.72 -12.48 7.37
CA ALA A 61 15.41 -11.71 8.40
C ALA A 61 14.51 -10.63 9.03
N GLU A 62 13.69 -9.94 8.23
CA GLU A 62 12.75 -8.95 8.74
C GLU A 62 11.68 -9.58 9.64
N ARG A 63 11.25 -10.80 9.33
CA ARG A 63 10.29 -11.53 10.18
C ARG A 63 10.96 -12.09 11.43
N ARG A 64 12.10 -12.77 11.28
CA ARG A 64 12.82 -13.44 12.37
C ARG A 64 13.42 -12.47 13.38
N TYR A 65 14.01 -11.37 12.88
CA TYR A 65 14.79 -10.43 13.69
C TYR A 65 14.15 -9.04 13.77
N GLY A 66 13.39 -8.61 12.75
CA GLY A 66 12.67 -7.33 12.75
C GLY A 66 11.25 -7.42 13.34
N GLY A 67 10.75 -8.63 13.62
CA GLY A 67 9.44 -8.84 14.25
C GLY A 67 8.23 -8.56 13.34
N VAL A 68 8.44 -8.44 12.03
CA VAL A 68 7.36 -8.23 11.06
C VAL A 68 6.44 -9.45 11.02
N LEU A 69 5.12 -9.22 11.04
CA LEU A 69 4.13 -10.31 11.08
C LEU A 69 3.98 -11.01 9.73
N ASP A 70 3.39 -12.20 9.76
CA ASP A 70 3.30 -13.05 8.57
C ASP A 70 2.45 -12.46 7.44
N ASP A 71 1.43 -11.72 7.85
CA ASP A 71 0.42 -11.08 7.02
C ASP A 71 0.72 -9.61 6.73
N GLU A 72 1.90 -9.10 7.08
CA GLU A 72 2.28 -7.72 6.85
C GLU A 72 3.14 -7.52 5.59
N LEU A 73 2.91 -6.38 4.93
CA LEU A 73 3.76 -5.81 3.91
C LEU A 73 4.40 -4.52 4.44
N LEU A 74 5.51 -4.12 3.84
CA LEU A 74 6.23 -2.89 4.18
C LEU A 74 6.19 -1.89 3.01
N MET A 75 5.71 -0.69 3.27
CA MET A 75 5.82 0.47 2.38
C MET A 75 6.80 1.48 2.97
N ALA A 76 7.85 1.80 2.22
CA ALA A 76 8.78 2.88 2.53
C ALA A 76 8.56 4.05 1.58
N MET A 77 8.50 5.28 2.08
CA MET A 77 8.36 6.48 1.24
C MET A 77 8.91 7.73 1.93
N PRO A 78 9.35 8.76 1.17
CA PRO A 78 9.62 10.07 1.75
C PRO A 78 8.37 10.68 2.41
N PRO A 79 8.46 11.37 3.56
CA PRO A 79 7.29 11.88 4.28
C PRO A 79 6.40 12.84 3.48
N LYS A 80 6.96 13.51 2.46
CA LYS A 80 6.21 14.39 1.55
C LYS A 80 5.04 13.70 0.84
N TYR A 81 5.03 12.37 0.75
CA TYR A 81 3.93 11.61 0.15
C TYR A 81 2.76 11.36 1.10
N LEU A 82 2.96 11.45 2.43
CA LEU A 82 1.91 11.18 3.42
C LEU A 82 0.69 12.09 3.27
N PRO A 83 0.81 13.42 3.10
CA PRO A 83 -0.36 14.28 2.92
C PRO A 83 -1.20 13.88 1.70
N LYS A 84 -0.53 13.56 0.58
CA LYS A 84 -1.18 13.08 -0.64
C LYS A 84 -1.91 11.76 -0.40
N ALA A 85 -1.24 10.80 0.24
CA ALA A 85 -1.82 9.50 0.55
C ALA A 85 -3.08 9.62 1.43
N ILE A 86 -3.02 10.41 2.50
CA ILE A 86 -4.14 10.64 3.41
C ILE A 86 -5.31 11.31 2.69
N ALA A 87 -5.03 12.36 1.90
CA ALA A 87 -6.05 13.04 1.13
C ALA A 87 -6.73 12.10 0.12
N GLY A 88 -5.95 11.26 -0.58
CA GLY A 88 -6.46 10.26 -1.50
C GLY A 88 -7.31 9.20 -0.82
N MET A 89 -6.86 8.65 0.32
CA MET A 89 -7.65 7.67 1.10
C MET A 89 -8.98 8.25 1.59
N LYS A 90 -9.02 9.52 2.01
CA LYS A 90 -10.29 10.19 2.37
C LYS A 90 -11.24 10.28 1.18
N ARG A 91 -10.73 10.58 -0.02
CA ARG A 91 -11.53 10.65 -1.25
C ARG A 91 -12.04 9.28 -1.70
N LEU A 92 -11.19 8.25 -1.63
CA LEU A 92 -11.58 6.87 -1.89
C LEU A 92 -12.70 6.41 -0.96
N SER A 93 -12.56 6.67 0.33
CA SER A 93 -13.58 6.33 1.33
C SER A 93 -14.92 7.01 1.06
N ALA A 94 -14.92 8.27 0.65
CA ALA A 94 -16.13 9.00 0.28
C ALA A 94 -16.85 8.39 -0.94
N ASN A 95 -16.12 7.68 -1.81
CA ASN A 95 -16.66 6.97 -2.98
C ASN A 95 -16.93 5.48 -2.71
N GLY A 96 -16.89 5.05 -1.44
CA GLY A 96 -17.16 3.66 -1.05
C GLY A 96 -15.96 2.70 -1.15
N LEU A 97 -14.81 3.15 -1.66
CA LEU A 97 -13.56 2.38 -1.73
C LEU A 97 -12.82 2.50 -0.40
N ARG A 98 -13.21 1.68 0.59
CA ARG A 98 -12.71 1.77 1.97
C ARG A 98 -12.25 0.41 2.51
N TYR A 99 -11.40 0.47 3.54
CA TYR A 99 -11.04 -0.68 4.36
C TYR A 99 -11.95 -0.76 5.60
N PRO A 100 -12.31 -1.96 6.09
CA PRO A 100 -12.06 -3.28 5.48
C PRO A 100 -12.80 -3.47 4.16
N ILE A 101 -12.21 -4.24 3.24
CA ILE A 101 -12.79 -4.52 1.93
C ILE A 101 -13.77 -5.70 2.09
N PRO A 102 -15.10 -5.49 2.03
CA PRO A 102 -16.06 -6.56 2.23
C PRO A 102 -16.10 -7.49 1.03
N GLN A 103 -16.08 -8.79 1.28
CA GLN A 103 -16.36 -9.79 0.25
C GLN A 103 -17.87 -9.82 -0.04
N TYR A 104 -18.25 -10.15 -1.27
CA TYR A 104 -19.65 -10.46 -1.58
C TYR A 104 -20.07 -11.72 -0.82
N GLY A 105 -21.29 -11.70 -0.27
CA GLY A 105 -21.89 -12.89 0.30
C GLY A 105 -22.24 -13.91 -0.80
N ILE A 106 -22.20 -15.20 -0.47
CA ILE A 106 -22.51 -16.29 -1.41
C ILE A 106 -23.94 -16.21 -1.99
N GLN A 107 -24.85 -15.53 -1.28
CA GLN A 107 -26.25 -15.32 -1.70
C GLN A 107 -26.47 -13.97 -2.41
N SER A 108 -25.43 -13.18 -2.64
CA SER A 108 -25.53 -11.84 -3.22
C SER A 108 -25.20 -11.85 -4.72
N ASP A 109 -26.04 -11.20 -5.53
CA ASP A 109 -25.74 -11.01 -6.96
C ASP A 109 -24.72 -9.89 -7.16
N ALA A 110 -23.49 -10.25 -7.55
CA ALA A 110 -22.42 -9.29 -7.81
C ALA A 110 -22.75 -8.33 -8.97
N ARG A 111 -23.62 -8.71 -9.91
CA ARG A 111 -23.98 -7.86 -11.06
C ARG A 111 -24.61 -6.55 -10.62
N ALA A 112 -25.40 -6.57 -9.54
CA ALA A 112 -26.04 -5.35 -9.02
C ALA A 112 -25.02 -4.28 -8.62
N GLY A 113 -23.91 -4.68 -7.98
CA GLY A 113 -22.84 -3.73 -7.62
C GLY A 113 -21.85 -3.47 -8.75
N LEU A 114 -21.57 -4.47 -9.59
CA LEU A 114 -20.73 -4.28 -10.78
C LEU A 114 -21.36 -3.32 -11.78
N ALA A 115 -22.70 -3.33 -11.97
CA ALA A 115 -23.39 -2.41 -12.87
C ALA A 115 -23.21 -0.94 -12.47
N VAL A 116 -23.07 -0.63 -11.19
CA VAL A 116 -22.81 0.74 -10.72
C VAL A 116 -21.38 1.19 -11.05
N SER A 117 -20.42 0.26 -11.07
CA SER A 117 -18.99 0.58 -11.22
C SER A 117 -18.46 0.37 -12.64
N TYR A 118 -19.06 -0.53 -13.41
CA TYR A 118 -18.56 -1.07 -14.68
C TYR A 118 -19.67 -1.27 -15.73
N GLY A 119 -20.93 -0.94 -15.43
CA GLY A 119 -22.08 -1.10 -16.32
C GLY A 119 -22.30 0.09 -17.25
#